data_AF-A0A935YRL5-F1
#
_entry.id   AF-A0A935YRL5-F1
#
_cell.length_a   1.000
_cell.length_b   1.000
_cell.length_c   1.000
_cell.angle_alpha   90.00
_cell.angle_beta   90.00
_cell.angle_gamma   90.00
#
_symmetry.space_group_name_H-M   'P 1'
#
loop_
_entity.id
_entity.type
_entity.pdbx_description
1 polymer ?
#
loop_
_entity_poly.entity_id
_entity_poly.type
_entity_poly.pdbx_seq_one_letter_code
_entity_poly.pdbx_strand_id
1 'polypeptide(L)'
;MKPVKKHYLVEINIPNPTAGQRIYLGDIPELRHVTTEQMESYNSSILSFSPAQNAVVNQTGGSNVVVTLVEASTEDIYQLPYNSLTKSLNGGDVTEYQNKKFNLPKSYITLLGTASLSAGQSVVLSFYYY
;
A
#
# COMPACT_ATOMS: atom_id res chain seq x y z
N MET A 1 20.74 -10.98 -1.10
CA MET A 1 19.80 -9.96 -1.61
C MET A 1 20.18 -9.67 -3.06
N LYS A 2 19.25 -9.73 -4.00
CA LYS A 2 19.53 -9.25 -5.36
C LYS A 2 19.47 -7.71 -5.33
N PRO A 3 19.96 -6.98 -6.35
CA PRO A 3 19.85 -5.52 -6.36
C PRO A 3 18.53 -5.05 -6.98
N VAL A 4 17.66 -4.37 -6.21
CA VAL A 4 16.39 -3.79 -6.68
C VAL A 4 16.56 -3.13 -8.04
N LYS A 5 15.74 -3.54 -9.02
CA LYS A 5 15.88 -3.08 -10.40
C LYS A 5 15.05 -1.83 -10.68
N LYS A 6 13.84 -1.77 -10.10
CA LYS A 6 12.86 -0.70 -10.29
C LYS A 6 11.95 -0.55 -9.06
N HIS A 7 11.30 0.60 -8.94
CA HIS A 7 10.20 0.81 -8.00
C HIS A 7 9.01 1.44 -8.71
N TYR A 8 7.80 1.18 -8.23
CA TYR A 8 6.56 1.75 -8.76
C TYR A 8 5.63 2.19 -7.63
N LEU A 9 5.10 3.42 -7.74
CA LEU A 9 4.15 3.98 -6.81
C LEU A 9 2.73 3.58 -7.18
N VAL A 10 2.08 2.86 -6.28
CA VAL A 10 0.70 2.43 -6.37
C VAL A 10 -0.14 3.35 -5.51
N GLU A 11 -1.12 3.98 -6.15
CA GLU A 11 -2.10 4.84 -5.52
C GLU A 11 -3.44 4.11 -5.39
N ILE A 12 -4.04 4.17 -4.21
CA ILE A 12 -5.40 3.71 -3.96
C ILE A 12 -6.23 4.89 -3.46
N ASN A 13 -7.15 5.37 -4.30
CA ASN A 13 -8.07 6.43 -3.94
C ASN A 13 -9.14 5.92 -2.97
N ILE A 14 -9.37 6.67 -1.90
CA ILE A 14 -10.45 6.45 -0.95
C ILE A 14 -11.69 7.20 -1.48
N PRO A 15 -12.79 6.50 -1.82
CA PRO A 15 -14.03 7.13 -2.22
C PRO A 15 -14.72 7.68 -0.95
N ASN A 16 -15.89 7.18 -0.55
CA ASN A 16 -16.47 7.56 0.74
C ASN A 16 -16.02 6.57 1.83
N PRO A 17 -15.13 6.97 2.78
CA PRO A 17 -14.57 6.04 3.74
C PRO A 17 -15.65 5.46 4.65
N THR A 18 -15.74 4.13 4.69
CA THR A 18 -16.62 3.38 5.59
C THR A 18 -15.80 2.33 6.34
N ALA A 19 -16.08 2.13 7.63
CA ALA A 19 -15.40 1.07 8.40
C ALA A 19 -15.74 -0.32 7.83
N GLY A 20 -14.73 -1.18 7.73
CA GLY A 20 -14.80 -2.49 7.08
C GLY A 20 -14.75 -2.46 5.55
N GLN A 21 -14.69 -1.28 4.93
CA GLN A 21 -14.64 -1.17 3.47
C GLN A 21 -13.33 -1.73 2.91
N ARG A 22 -13.46 -2.60 1.91
CA ARG A 22 -12.33 -3.08 1.10
C ARG A 22 -12.23 -2.24 -0.17
N ILE A 23 -11.02 -1.78 -0.46
CA ILE A 23 -10.72 -1.03 -1.69
C ILE A 23 -9.60 -1.80 -2.40
N TYR A 24 -9.95 -2.38 -3.55
CA TYR A 24 -9.02 -3.21 -4.33
C TYR A 24 -7.98 -2.34 -5.03
N LEU A 25 -6.77 -2.86 -5.12
CA LEU A 25 -5.72 -2.22 -5.88
C LEU A 25 -6.05 -2.27 -7.38
N GLY A 26 -5.62 -1.25 -8.10
CA GLY A 26 -5.76 -1.20 -9.55
C GLY A 26 -4.89 -2.24 -10.24
N ASP A 27 -5.24 -2.54 -11.49
CA ASP A 27 -4.40 -3.33 -12.35
C ASP A 27 -3.27 -2.47 -12.92
N ILE A 28 -2.04 -2.77 -12.52
CA ILE A 28 -0.84 -2.00 -12.86
C ILE A 28 0.04 -2.87 -13.76
N PRO A 29 0.10 -2.58 -15.07
CA PRO A 29 0.84 -3.39 -16.04
C PRO A 29 2.29 -3.65 -15.65
N GLU A 30 2.96 -2.65 -15.08
CA GLU A 30 4.37 -2.69 -14.67
C GLU A 30 4.64 -3.66 -13.53
N LEU A 31 3.62 -3.97 -12.73
CA LEU A 31 3.70 -4.88 -11.60
C LEU A 31 3.03 -6.24 -11.88
N ARG A 32 2.56 -6.49 -13.12
CA ARG A 32 2.03 -7.81 -13.50
C ARG A 32 3.16 -8.82 -13.66
N HIS A 33 3.02 -9.97 -13.01
CA HIS A 33 3.92 -11.12 -13.11
C HIS A 33 5.38 -10.87 -12.67
N VAL A 34 5.69 -9.66 -12.17
CA VAL A 34 6.98 -9.33 -11.58
C VAL A 34 7.05 -9.85 -10.16
N THR A 35 8.29 -9.93 -9.68
CA THR A 35 8.58 -10.41 -8.35
C THR A 35 8.84 -9.23 -7.42
N THR A 36 8.06 -9.11 -6.35
CA THR A 36 8.19 -8.06 -5.34
C THR A 36 9.20 -8.50 -4.28
N GLU A 37 10.19 -7.65 -4.01
CA GLU A 37 11.15 -7.87 -2.93
C GLU A 37 10.75 -7.12 -1.68
N GLN A 38 10.35 -5.85 -1.83
CA GLN A 38 10.05 -4.95 -0.72
C GLN A 38 8.82 -4.10 -1.03
N MET A 39 8.18 -3.61 0.02
CA MET A 39 7.10 -2.63 -0.06
C MET A 39 7.28 -1.58 1.03
N GLU A 40 6.96 -0.33 0.71
CA GLU A 40 6.93 0.79 1.63
C GLU A 40 5.60 1.55 1.47
N SER A 41 5.16 2.24 2.51
CA SER A 41 4.06 3.19 2.45
C SER A 41 4.49 4.62 2.75
N TYR A 42 3.74 5.60 2.27
CA TYR A 42 3.99 7.02 2.56
C TYR A 42 2.76 7.71 3.13
N ASN A 43 2.90 8.29 4.32
CA ASN A 43 1.90 9.21 4.82
C ASN A 43 2.16 10.65 4.34
N SER A 44 1.20 11.54 4.60
CA SER A 44 1.24 12.95 4.20
C SER A 44 2.44 13.75 4.73
N SER A 45 3.13 13.27 5.78
CA SER A 45 4.33 13.94 6.31
C SER A 45 5.57 13.67 5.47
N ILE A 46 5.56 12.59 4.66
CA ILE A 46 6.65 12.23 3.75
C ILE A 46 6.30 12.60 2.31
N LEU A 47 5.06 12.32 1.90
CA LEU A 47 4.54 12.59 0.58
C LEU A 47 3.16 13.23 0.71
N SER A 48 3.07 14.56 0.57
CA SER A 48 1.80 15.28 0.79
C SER A 48 0.72 14.98 -0.25
N PHE A 49 1.12 14.72 -1.50
CA PHE A 49 0.22 14.48 -2.64
C PHE A 49 0.65 13.26 -3.44
N SER A 50 -0.32 12.51 -3.93
CA SER A 50 -0.11 11.38 -4.84
C SER A 50 0.22 11.85 -6.27
N PRO A 51 0.66 10.94 -7.16
CA PRO A 51 0.83 11.27 -8.59
C PRO A 51 -0.43 11.83 -9.25
N ALA A 52 -1.63 11.37 -8.84
CA ALA A 52 -2.90 11.93 -9.30
C ALA A 52 -3.33 13.23 -8.57
N GLN A 53 -2.44 13.85 -7.77
CA GLN A 53 -2.68 15.07 -6.99
C GLN A 53 -3.73 14.95 -5.88
N ASN A 54 -4.02 13.73 -5.43
CA ASN A 54 -4.87 13.52 -4.26
C ASN A 54 -4.05 13.72 -2.97
N ALA A 55 -4.68 14.30 -1.95
CA ALA A 55 -4.04 14.41 -0.63
C ALA A 55 -3.77 13.00 -0.08
N VAL A 56 -2.53 12.73 0.31
CA VAL A 56 -2.17 11.44 0.90
C VAL A 56 -2.70 11.37 2.33
N VAL A 57 -3.09 10.18 2.78
CA VAL A 57 -3.54 9.97 4.15
C VAL A 57 -2.46 10.38 5.16
N ASN A 58 -2.88 11.05 6.24
CA ASN A 58 -1.97 11.38 7.33
C ASN A 58 -1.69 10.15 8.20
N GLN A 59 -0.76 10.27 9.14
CA GLN A 59 -0.38 9.17 10.03
C GLN A 59 -1.59 8.61 10.81
N THR A 60 -2.45 9.47 11.36
CA THR A 60 -3.63 9.04 12.13
C THR A 60 -4.63 8.26 11.27
N GLY A 61 -4.92 8.74 10.06
CA GLY A 61 -5.76 8.04 9.09
C GLY A 61 -5.11 6.73 8.65
N GLY A 62 -3.80 6.72 8.43
CA GLY A 62 -3.01 5.52 8.11
C GLY A 62 -3.08 4.43 9.18
N SER A 63 -3.26 4.78 10.46
CA SER A 63 -3.47 3.78 11.53
C SER A 63 -4.79 3.01 11.38
N ASN A 64 -5.74 3.53 10.60
CA ASN A 64 -7.01 2.88 10.29
C ASN A 64 -6.96 2.09 8.97
N VAL A 65 -5.80 1.92 8.35
CA VAL A 65 -5.63 1.21 7.08
C VAL A 65 -4.77 -0.03 7.29
N VAL A 66 -5.25 -1.16 6.79
CA VAL A 66 -4.46 -2.39 6.68
C VAL A 66 -4.42 -2.87 5.23
N VAL A 67 -3.28 -3.43 4.82
CA VAL A 67 -3.02 -3.93 3.48
C VAL A 67 -3.11 -5.45 3.48
N THR A 68 -3.78 -6.01 2.48
CA THR A 68 -3.81 -7.46 2.23
C THR A 68 -3.33 -7.73 0.82
N LEU A 69 -2.29 -8.58 0.69
CA LEU A 69 -1.71 -8.96 -0.59
C LEU A 69 -2.03 -10.42 -0.89
N VAL A 70 -2.51 -10.67 -2.10
CA VAL A 70 -2.89 -11.99 -2.59
C VAL A 70 -1.79 -12.54 -3.47
N GLU A 71 -1.27 -13.73 -3.16
CA GLU A 71 -0.42 -14.50 -4.06
C GLU A 71 -1.27 -15.58 -4.74
N ALA A 72 -1.33 -15.57 -6.07
CA ALA A 72 -2.23 -16.40 -6.90
C ALA A 72 -3.73 -16.27 -6.53
N SER A 73 -4.17 -17.02 -5.52
CA SER A 73 -5.55 -17.02 -4.99
C SER A 73 -5.64 -17.05 -3.47
N THR A 74 -4.51 -16.97 -2.75
CA THR A 74 -4.47 -16.98 -1.29
C THR A 74 -4.06 -15.61 -0.76
N GLU A 75 -4.78 -15.12 0.24
CA GLU A 75 -4.36 -13.95 1.02
C GLU A 75 -3.15 -14.34 1.85
N ASP A 76 -1.97 -14.00 1.34
CA ASP A 76 -0.70 -14.45 1.90
C ASP A 76 -0.19 -13.47 2.96
N ILE A 77 -0.28 -12.18 2.67
CA ILE A 77 -0.07 -11.11 3.64
C ILE A 77 -1.45 -10.60 4.02
N TYR A 78 -1.88 -10.84 5.26
CA TYR A 78 -3.21 -10.52 5.72
C TYR A 78 -3.18 -9.40 6.77
N GLN A 79 -3.96 -8.35 6.52
CA GLN A 79 -4.15 -7.21 7.44
C GLN A 79 -2.85 -6.59 7.99
N LEU A 80 -1.83 -6.43 7.13
CA LEU A 80 -0.60 -5.75 7.52
C LEU A 80 -0.87 -4.25 7.73
N PRO A 81 -0.58 -3.65 8.90
CA PRO A 81 -0.83 -2.24 9.13
C PRO A 81 -0.10 -1.34 8.14
N TYR A 82 -0.80 -0.33 7.63
CA TYR A 82 -0.20 0.63 6.71
C TYR A 82 0.99 1.36 7.35
N ASN A 83 0.84 1.82 8.59
CA ASN A 83 1.92 2.55 9.26
C ASN A 83 3.16 1.70 9.57
N SER A 84 3.06 0.36 9.67
CA SER A 84 4.25 -0.49 9.82
C SER A 84 5.11 -0.56 8.55
N LEU A 85 4.53 -0.23 7.40
CA LEU A 85 5.24 -0.12 6.12
C LEU A 85 5.88 1.25 5.92
N THR A 86 5.61 2.21 6.81
CA THR A 86 6.16 3.57 6.69
C THR A 86 7.52 3.61 7.35
N LYS A 87 8.60 3.71 6.55
CA LYS A 87 9.97 3.62 7.07
C LYS A 87 10.27 4.64 8.18
N SER A 88 9.79 5.88 8.06
CA SER A 88 10.05 6.91 9.07
C SER A 88 9.43 6.61 10.43
N LEU A 89 8.43 5.72 10.48
CA LEU A 89 7.79 5.25 11.70
C LEU A 89 8.39 3.94 12.24
N ASN A 90 9.23 3.29 11.44
CA ASN A 90 9.80 1.97 11.73
C ASN A 90 11.34 1.99 11.68
N GLY A 91 11.97 3.09 12.10
CA GLY A 91 13.44 3.19 12.21
C GLY A 91 14.22 3.14 10.90
N GLY A 92 13.55 3.22 9.74
CA GLY A 92 14.14 3.05 8.42
C GLY A 92 14.02 1.63 7.84
N ASP A 93 13.48 0.69 8.61
CA ASP A 93 13.36 -0.71 8.19
C ASP A 93 12.28 -0.91 7.13
N VAL A 94 12.53 -1.86 6.22
CA VAL A 94 11.62 -2.24 5.14
C VAL A 94 11.16 -3.68 5.30
N THR A 95 9.91 -3.94 4.95
CA THR A 95 9.37 -5.30 4.94
C THR A 95 9.80 -6.00 3.65
N GLU A 96 10.46 -7.15 3.79
CA GLU A 96 10.86 -8.02 2.69
C GLU A 96 9.85 -9.15 2.47
N TYR A 97 9.54 -9.45 1.21
CA TYR A 97 8.54 -10.44 0.80
C TYR A 97 9.14 -11.68 0.14
N GLN A 98 10.44 -11.94 0.34
CA GLN A 98 11.12 -13.13 -0.16
C GLN A 98 10.83 -13.45 -1.65
N ASN A 99 10.72 -12.42 -2.50
CA ASN A 99 10.47 -12.59 -3.93
C ASN A 99 9.10 -13.22 -4.27
N LYS A 100 8.04 -12.85 -3.55
CA LYS A 100 6.66 -13.24 -3.86
C LYS A 100 6.08 -12.52 -5.08
N LYS A 101 5.11 -13.15 -5.74
CA LYS A 101 4.39 -12.59 -6.90
C LYS A 101 2.95 -12.27 -6.54
N PHE A 102 2.70 -11.01 -6.22
CA PHE A 102 1.37 -10.58 -5.82
C PHE A 102 0.44 -10.34 -7.02
N ASN A 103 -0.82 -10.74 -6.86
CA ASN A 103 -1.93 -10.43 -7.74
C ASN A 103 -2.58 -9.14 -7.24
N LEU A 104 -2.11 -7.99 -7.75
CA LEU A 104 -2.58 -6.68 -7.28
C LEU A 104 -4.08 -6.47 -7.46
N PRO A 105 -4.73 -6.80 -8.58
CA PRO A 105 -6.18 -6.66 -8.72
C PRO A 105 -7.01 -7.44 -7.69
N LYS A 106 -6.47 -8.51 -7.12
CA LYS A 106 -7.11 -9.26 -6.02
C LYS A 106 -6.67 -8.79 -4.64
N SER A 107 -5.59 -8.02 -4.56
CA SER A 107 -5.09 -7.41 -3.33
C SER A 107 -5.91 -6.17 -3.01
N TYR A 108 -5.97 -5.80 -1.73
CA TYR A 108 -6.82 -4.69 -1.29
C TYR A 108 -6.30 -4.06 -0.01
N ILE A 109 -6.77 -2.84 0.25
CA ILE A 109 -6.72 -2.25 1.58
C ILE A 109 -8.07 -2.44 2.27
N THR A 110 -8.05 -2.54 3.59
CA THR A 110 -9.27 -2.48 4.42
C THR A 110 -9.18 -1.26 5.33
N LEU A 111 -10.26 -0.49 5.39
CA LEU A 111 -10.41 0.61 6.34
C LEU A 111 -10.98 0.05 7.64
N LEU A 112 -10.20 -0.01 8.71
CA LEU A 112 -10.65 -0.48 10.04
C LEU A 112 -11.57 0.54 10.73
N GLY A 113 -11.39 1.82 10.41
CA GLY A 113 -12.18 2.94 10.91
C GLY A 113 -12.08 4.12 9.96
N THR A 114 -12.83 5.18 10.22
CA THR A 114 -12.90 6.38 9.34
C THR A 114 -12.30 7.63 9.97
N ALA A 115 -11.80 7.54 11.20
CA ALA A 115 -11.19 8.68 11.88
C ALA A 115 -10.00 9.23 11.08
N SER A 116 -10.01 10.53 10.82
CA SER A 116 -9.00 11.24 10.02
C SER A 116 -8.85 10.76 8.57
N LEU A 117 -9.83 10.01 8.04
CA LEU A 117 -9.94 9.68 6.63
C LEU A 117 -11.06 10.50 5.98
N SER A 118 -10.78 11.02 4.79
CA SER A 118 -11.70 11.86 4.02
C SER A 118 -11.82 11.32 2.59
N ALA A 119 -12.97 11.62 1.97
CA ALA A 119 -13.17 11.27 0.58
C ALA A 119 -12.20 11.98 -0.35
N GLY A 120 -11.72 11.27 -1.36
CA GLY A 120 -10.73 11.76 -2.32
C GLY A 120 -9.28 11.73 -1.81
N GLN A 121 -9.03 11.30 -0.57
CA GLN A 121 -7.66 11.01 -0.12
C GLN A 121 -7.12 9.74 -0.76
N SER A 122 -5.79 9.61 -0.79
CA SER A 122 -5.14 8.43 -1.33
C SER A 122 -4.22 7.74 -0.32
N VAL A 123 -4.26 6.41 -0.34
CA VAL A 123 -3.25 5.55 0.27
C VAL A 123 -2.19 5.28 -0.79
N VAL A 124 -0.92 5.48 -0.45
CA VAL A 124 0.19 5.28 -1.38
C VAL A 124 1.12 4.20 -0.88
N LEU A 125 1.45 3.25 -1.77
CA LEU A 125 2.38 2.14 -1.56
C LEU A 125 3.44 2.16 -2.66
N SER A 126 4.70 1.90 -2.32
CA SER A 126 5.79 1.68 -3.26
C SER A 126 6.14 0.22 -3.30
N PHE A 127 6.18 -0.37 -4.49
CA PHE A 127 6.63 -1.75 -4.70
C PHE A 127 8.01 -1.73 -5.35
N TYR A 128 8.97 -2.44 -4.74
CA TYR A 128 10.32 -2.64 -5.27
C TYR A 128 10.41 -4.02 -5.92
N TYR A 129 10.85 -4.08 -7.18
CA TYR A 129 10.76 -5.29 -8.01
C TYR A 129 11.91 -5.42 -9.03
N TYR A 130 11.93 -6.58 -9.70
CA TYR A 130 12.91 -7.02 -10.70
C TYR A 130 12.34 -7.21 -12.11
#